data_AF-A0A377XNB5-F1
#
_entry.id   AF-A0A377XNB5-F1
#
_cell.length_a   1.000
_cell.length_b   1.000
_cell.length_c   1.000
_cell.angle_alpha   90.00
_cell.angle_beta   90.00
_cell.angle_gamma   90.00
#
_symmetry.space_group_name_H-M   'P 1'
#
loop_
_entity.id
_entity.type
_entity.pdbx_description
1 polymer ?
#
loop_
_entity_poly.entity_id
_entity_poly.type
_entity_poly.pdbx_seq_one_letter_code
_entity_poly.pdbx_strand_id
1 'polypeptide(L)'
;MLQIHARKLASRLLPVEQWKGIIAVSRGGLVPGALLARELGIRHVDTVCISSYDHDNQRELKMLKRAEGDGEGFIVIDDLVDTGGTAVAIREMYPKAHFVTIFAKPAGRPLVDDYVVDIPQDTWIEQPWDMGVVFVPPIAGR
;
A
#
# COMPACT_ATOMS: atom_id res chain seq x y z
N MET A 1 1.01 15.08 -1.39
CA MET A 1 1.16 14.71 -2.84
C MET A 1 0.69 13.29 -3.18
N LEU A 2 0.28 12.45 -2.22
CA LEU A 2 -0.17 11.06 -2.44
C LEU A 2 -1.18 10.88 -3.60
N GLN A 3 -2.19 11.76 -3.69
CA GLN A 3 -3.24 11.65 -4.72
C GLN A 3 -2.71 11.73 -6.16
N ILE A 4 -1.67 12.53 -6.42
CA ILE A 4 -1.05 12.64 -7.75
C ILE A 4 -0.47 11.29 -8.16
N HIS A 5 0.21 10.63 -7.24
CA HIS A 5 0.82 9.32 -7.49
C HIS A 5 -0.25 8.23 -7.65
N ALA A 6 -1.30 8.23 -6.82
CA ALA A 6 -2.41 7.30 -6.95
C ALA A 6 -3.12 7.41 -8.31
N ARG A 7 -3.30 8.63 -8.85
CA ARG A 7 -3.86 8.82 -10.20
C ARG A 7 -2.94 8.30 -11.30
N LYS A 8 -1.63 8.49 -11.16
CA LYS A 8 -0.65 7.92 -12.09
C LYS A 8 -0.71 6.39 -12.08
N LEU A 9 -0.81 5.78 -10.90
CA LEU A 9 -1.00 4.32 -10.77
C LEU A 9 -2.31 3.87 -11.42
N ALA A 10 -3.43 4.54 -11.12
CA ALA A 10 -4.73 4.22 -11.70
C ALA A 10 -4.71 4.22 -13.23
N SER A 11 -4.00 5.17 -13.85
CA SER A 11 -3.89 5.23 -15.32
C SER A 11 -3.23 4.00 -15.95
N ARG A 12 -2.32 3.32 -15.23
CA ARG A 12 -1.65 2.08 -15.68
C ARG A 12 -2.49 0.83 -15.47
N LEU A 13 -3.53 0.91 -14.63
CA LEU A 13 -4.43 -0.19 -14.29
C LEU A 13 -5.65 -0.26 -15.23
N LEU A 14 -5.71 0.56 -16.28
CA LEU A 14 -6.73 0.46 -17.32
C LEU A 14 -6.41 -0.71 -18.28
N PRO A 15 -7.43 -1.36 -18.89
CA PRO A 15 -8.88 -1.14 -18.75
C PRO A 15 -9.44 -1.62 -17.40
N VAL A 16 -10.55 -1.05 -16.92
CA VAL A 16 -11.11 -1.37 -15.58
C VAL A 16 -11.73 -2.76 -15.54
N GLU A 17 -12.29 -3.23 -16.65
CA GLU A 17 -13.08 -4.45 -16.78
C GLU A 17 -12.29 -5.72 -16.48
N GLN A 18 -10.95 -5.64 -16.46
CA GLN A 18 -10.08 -6.75 -16.06
C GLN A 18 -10.09 -7.01 -14.55
N TRP A 19 -10.60 -6.07 -13.74
CA TRP A 19 -10.55 -6.14 -12.27
C TRP A 19 -11.92 -6.46 -11.65
N LYS A 20 -11.93 -7.44 -10.75
CA LYS A 20 -13.08 -7.83 -9.93
C LYS A 20 -13.25 -6.95 -8.69
N GLY A 21 -12.16 -6.34 -8.20
CA GLY A 21 -12.16 -5.53 -6.99
C GLY A 21 -10.76 -5.11 -6.53
N ILE A 22 -10.71 -4.43 -5.40
CA ILE A 22 -9.48 -3.97 -4.73
C ILE A 22 -9.42 -4.59 -3.34
N ILE A 23 -8.25 -5.10 -2.93
CA ILE A 23 -7.95 -5.52 -1.56
C ILE A 23 -6.91 -4.55 -1.00
N ALA A 24 -7.32 -3.70 -0.05
CA ALA A 24 -6.42 -2.78 0.61
C ALA A 24 -5.69 -3.45 1.78
N VAL A 25 -4.36 -3.34 1.82
CA VAL A 25 -3.55 -3.78 2.96
C VAL A 25 -3.73 -2.77 4.09
N SER A 26 -4.26 -3.22 5.22
CA SER A 26 -4.52 -2.34 6.36
C SER A 26 -3.23 -2.13 7.16
N ARG A 27 -2.86 -0.90 7.54
CA ARG A 27 -3.62 0.36 7.34
C ARG A 27 -3.14 1.22 6.17
N GLY A 28 -1.90 1.05 5.73
CA GLY A 28 -1.25 1.92 4.74
C GLY A 28 -1.99 1.98 3.41
N GLY A 29 -2.39 0.83 2.88
CA GLY A 29 -3.16 0.68 1.65
C GLY A 29 -4.60 1.20 1.67
N LEU A 30 -5.17 1.60 2.82
CA LEU A 30 -6.57 2.03 2.89
C LEU A 30 -6.85 3.29 2.08
N VAL A 31 -6.03 4.34 2.26
CA VAL A 31 -6.19 5.59 1.52
C VAL A 31 -5.84 5.42 0.03
N PRO A 32 -4.70 4.79 -0.35
CA PRO A 32 -4.42 4.46 -1.74
C PRO A 32 -5.51 3.61 -2.41
N GLY A 33 -6.04 2.61 -1.71
CA GLY A 33 -7.13 1.76 -2.20
C GLY A 33 -8.41 2.53 -2.46
N ALA A 34 -8.79 3.45 -1.56
CA ALA A 34 -9.92 4.34 -1.78
C ALA A 34 -9.71 5.29 -2.97
N LEU A 35 -8.49 5.80 -3.17
CA LEU A 35 -8.15 6.64 -4.32
C LEU A 35 -8.23 5.86 -5.63
N LEU A 36 -7.69 4.63 -5.68
CA LEU A 36 -7.82 3.76 -6.86
C LEU A 36 -9.28 3.42 -7.14
N ALA A 37 -10.06 3.04 -6.12
CA ALA A 37 -11.48 2.73 -6.26
C ALA A 37 -12.26 3.88 -6.90
N ARG A 38 -11.96 5.13 -6.49
CA ARG A 38 -12.56 6.34 -7.08
C ARG A 38 -12.18 6.51 -8.55
N GLU A 39 -10.89 6.42 -8.88
CA GLU A 39 -10.42 6.68 -10.26
C GLU A 39 -10.81 5.56 -11.23
N LEU A 40 -10.88 4.32 -10.77
CA LEU A 40 -11.27 3.14 -11.57
C LEU A 40 -12.78 2.86 -11.52
N GLY A 41 -13.56 3.57 -10.71
CA GLY A 41 -15.00 3.29 -10.55
C GLY A 41 -15.32 1.94 -9.91
N ILE A 42 -14.37 1.31 -9.22
CA ILE A 42 -14.52 0.01 -8.57
C ILE A 42 -15.21 0.21 -7.21
N ARG A 43 -16.39 -0.41 -7.04
CA ARG A 43 -17.14 -0.37 -5.76
C ARG A 43 -16.82 -1.54 -4.83
N HIS A 44 -16.29 -2.64 -5.37
CA HIS A 44 -15.89 -3.80 -4.59
C HIS A 44 -14.50 -3.56 -4.00
N VAL A 45 -14.48 -3.09 -2.75
CA VAL A 45 -13.25 -2.85 -1.99
C VAL A 45 -13.32 -3.69 -0.72
N ASP A 46 -12.35 -4.56 -0.53
CA ASP A 46 -12.16 -5.35 0.68
C ASP A 46 -10.76 -5.07 1.28
N THR A 47 -10.42 -5.75 2.36
CA THR A 47 -9.21 -5.50 3.15
C THR A 47 -8.51 -6.78 3.56
N VAL A 48 -7.20 -6.67 3.79
CA VAL A 48 -6.40 -7.65 4.52
C VAL A 48 -5.69 -6.94 5.67
N CYS A 49 -5.80 -7.48 6.88
CA CYS A 49 -5.29 -6.88 8.10
C CYS A 49 -4.19 -7.77 8.68
N ILE A 50 -2.96 -7.28 8.63
CA ILE A 50 -1.77 -7.97 9.14
C ILE A 50 -1.16 -7.10 10.24
N SER A 51 -0.88 -7.68 11.40
CA SER A 51 -0.12 -7.04 12.47
C SER A 51 1.24 -7.70 12.60
N SER A 52 2.32 -6.91 12.58
CA SER A 52 3.65 -7.37 12.96
C SER A 52 3.88 -7.10 14.45
N TYR A 53 4.19 -8.14 15.23
CA TYR A 53 4.70 -7.98 16.59
C TYR A 53 6.22 -8.13 16.57
N ASP A 54 6.93 -7.18 17.16
CA ASP A 54 8.36 -7.31 17.49
C ASP A 54 8.44 -7.84 18.93
N HIS A 55 8.50 -9.16 19.09
CA HIS A 55 9.01 -9.78 20.32
C HIS A 55 10.37 -10.37 20.00
N ASP A 56 11.41 -9.78 20.60
CA ASP A 56 12.81 -10.21 20.64
C ASP A 56 13.23 -11.17 19.51
N ASN A 57 13.70 -10.57 18.40
CA ASN A 57 14.39 -11.18 17.26
C ASN A 57 13.54 -11.90 16.19
N GLN A 58 12.22 -12.06 16.33
CA GLN A 58 11.39 -12.64 15.27
C GLN A 58 10.11 -11.83 15.03
N ARG A 59 10.00 -11.21 13.84
CA ARG A 59 8.77 -10.57 13.37
C ARG A 59 7.75 -11.64 13.04
N GLU A 60 6.88 -11.97 13.99
CA GLU A 60 5.76 -12.86 13.73
C GLU A 60 4.60 -12.04 13.12
N LEU A 61 4.26 -12.34 11.87
CA LEU A 61 3.13 -11.72 11.19
C LEU A 61 1.85 -12.44 11.62
N LYS A 62 0.99 -11.74 12.35
CA LYS A 62 -0.33 -12.24 12.73
C LYS A 62 -1.40 -11.72 11.78
N MET A 63 -2.08 -12.63 11.10
CA MET A 63 -3.24 -12.32 10.26
C MET A 63 -4.47 -12.11 11.16
N LEU A 64 -5.08 -10.93 11.06
CA LEU A 64 -6.26 -10.55 11.84
C LEU A 64 -7.55 -10.71 11.04
N LYS A 65 -7.49 -10.36 9.75
CA LYS A 65 -8.59 -10.52 8.78
C LYS A 65 -7.98 -10.69 7.39
N ARG A 66 -8.59 -11.52 6.55
CA ARG A 66 -8.23 -11.65 5.13
C ARG A 66 -9.47 -11.64 4.25
N ALA A 67 -9.34 -11.10 3.04
CA ALA A 67 -10.30 -11.31 1.98
C ALA A 67 -10.20 -12.77 1.50
N GLU A 68 -11.27 -13.28 0.90
CA GLU A 68 -11.31 -14.66 0.40
C GLU A 68 -10.65 -14.80 -0.98
N GLY A 69 -10.30 -16.04 -1.35
CA GLY A 69 -9.72 -16.37 -2.65
C GLY A 69 -8.19 -16.23 -2.71
N ASP A 70 -7.65 -16.44 -3.91
CA ASP A 70 -6.22 -16.39 -4.24
C ASP A 70 -5.79 -15.07 -4.91
N GLY A 71 -6.70 -14.08 -4.91
CA GLY A 71 -6.48 -12.76 -5.49
C GLY A 71 -6.71 -12.65 -7.00
N GLU A 72 -7.17 -13.71 -7.68
CA GLU A 72 -7.32 -13.68 -9.13
C GLU A 72 -8.27 -12.56 -9.61
N GLY A 73 -7.72 -11.63 -10.40
CA GLY A 73 -8.45 -10.46 -10.91
C GLY A 73 -8.66 -9.36 -9.86
N PHE A 74 -7.96 -9.39 -8.73
CA PHE A 74 -7.96 -8.31 -7.74
C PHE A 74 -6.66 -7.51 -7.80
N ILE A 75 -6.79 -6.21 -7.55
CA ILE A 75 -5.66 -5.35 -7.23
C ILE A 75 -5.45 -5.42 -5.73
N VAL A 76 -4.28 -5.87 -5.26
CA VAL A 76 -3.89 -5.69 -3.85
C VAL A 76 -3.05 -4.42 -3.78
N ILE A 77 -3.33 -3.53 -2.83
CA ILE A 77 -2.61 -2.26 -2.71
C ILE A 77 -2.16 -1.98 -1.29
N ASP A 78 -0.90 -1.55 -1.16
CA ASP A 78 -0.34 -0.93 0.05
C ASP A 78 0.24 0.46 -0.26
N ASP A 79 0.59 1.24 0.76
CA ASP A 79 1.22 2.55 0.55
C ASP A 79 2.70 2.45 0.18
N LEU A 80 3.44 1.57 0.85
CA LEU A 80 4.88 1.40 0.71
C LEU A 80 5.29 -0.06 0.82
N VAL A 81 6.21 -0.50 -0.04
CA VAL A 81 7.02 -1.70 0.23
C VAL A 81 8.40 -1.30 0.74
N ASP A 82 8.72 -1.68 1.99
CA ASP A 82 10.02 -1.41 2.64
C ASP A 82 10.98 -2.60 2.54
N THR A 83 11.08 -3.43 3.60
CA THR A 83 11.95 -4.62 3.62
C THR A 83 11.31 -5.84 2.94
N GLY A 84 10.01 -5.78 2.65
CA GLY A 84 9.29 -6.82 1.93
C GLY A 84 8.60 -7.90 2.76
N GLY A 85 8.74 -7.90 4.10
CA GLY A 85 8.11 -8.93 4.95
C GLY A 85 6.59 -9.06 4.75
N THR A 86 5.88 -7.93 4.78
CA THR A 86 4.44 -7.88 4.47
C THR A 86 4.16 -8.34 3.03
N ALA A 87 4.98 -7.92 2.07
CA ALA A 87 4.80 -8.26 0.66
C ALA A 87 4.92 -9.78 0.41
N VAL A 88 5.84 -10.47 1.08
CA VAL A 88 5.96 -11.93 1.00
C VAL A 88 4.67 -12.59 1.48
N ALA A 89 4.15 -12.19 2.65
CA ALA A 89 2.88 -12.73 3.17
C ALA A 89 1.69 -12.45 2.24
N ILE A 90 1.65 -11.25 1.62
CA ILE A 90 0.63 -10.91 0.62
C ILE A 90 0.73 -11.83 -0.61
N ARG A 91 1.93 -12.12 -1.11
CA ARG A 91 2.14 -13.02 -2.25
C ARG A 91 1.79 -14.47 -1.93
N GLU A 92 2.03 -14.92 -0.71
CA GLU A 92 1.60 -16.25 -0.26
C GLU A 92 0.07 -16.36 -0.18
N MET A 93 -0.61 -15.32 0.32
CA MET A 93 -2.08 -15.32 0.44
C MET A 93 -2.78 -15.12 -0.90
N TYR A 94 -2.26 -14.23 -1.75
CA TYR A 94 -2.89 -13.82 -2.99
C TYR A 94 -1.93 -13.98 -4.19
N PRO A 95 -1.53 -15.23 -4.51
CA PRO A 95 -0.52 -15.49 -5.54
C PRO A 95 -0.92 -15.04 -6.95
N LYS A 96 -2.23 -14.81 -7.20
CA LYS A 96 -2.76 -14.35 -8.49
C LYS A 96 -3.22 -12.89 -8.48
N ALA A 97 -3.07 -12.17 -7.36
CA ALA A 97 -3.37 -10.75 -7.32
C ALA A 97 -2.29 -9.92 -8.04
N HIS A 98 -2.73 -8.79 -8.58
CA HIS A 98 -1.82 -7.75 -9.04
C HIS A 98 -1.48 -6.85 -7.84
N PHE A 99 -0.29 -7.02 -7.28
CA PHE A 99 0.13 -6.34 -6.06
C PHE A 99 0.90 -5.07 -6.38
N VAL A 100 0.36 -3.92 -5.97
CA VAL A 100 0.91 -2.60 -6.29
C VAL A 100 1.12 -1.76 -5.03
N THR A 101 2.04 -0.79 -5.12
CA THR A 101 2.27 0.18 -4.04
C THR A 101 2.44 1.59 -4.58
N ILE A 102 2.33 2.63 -3.74
CA ILE A 102 2.65 4.00 -4.18
C ILE A 102 4.17 4.19 -4.19
N PHE A 103 4.82 3.79 -3.09
CA PHE A 103 6.25 3.93 -2.89
C PHE A 103 6.93 2.56 -2.82
N ALA A 104 8.15 2.46 -3.34
CA ALA A 104 8.95 1.24 -3.20
C ALA A 104 10.40 1.58 -2.83
N LYS A 105 10.92 0.85 -1.85
CA LYS A 105 12.35 0.82 -1.52
C LYS A 105 13.07 -0.33 -2.23
N PRO A 106 14.40 -0.25 -2.45
CA PRO A 106 15.15 -1.25 -3.20
C PRO A 106 14.96 -2.69 -2.71
N ALA A 107 14.93 -2.93 -1.39
CA ALA A 107 14.80 -4.29 -0.85
C ALA A 107 13.43 -4.93 -1.15
N GLY A 108 12.36 -4.13 -1.08
CA GLY A 108 10.99 -4.58 -1.30
C GLY A 108 10.54 -4.55 -2.76
N ARG A 109 11.18 -3.74 -3.60
CA ARG A 109 10.79 -3.50 -5.01
C ARG A 109 10.58 -4.78 -5.84
N PRO A 110 11.40 -5.85 -5.73
CA PRO A 110 11.18 -7.07 -6.51
C PRO A 110 9.90 -7.84 -6.17
N LEU A 111 9.22 -7.49 -5.07
CA LEU A 111 8.06 -8.23 -4.55
C LEU A 111 6.72 -7.65 -5.03
N VAL A 112 6.71 -6.48 -5.66
CA VAL A 112 5.51 -5.80 -6.19
C VAL A 112 5.47 -5.88 -7.71
N ASP A 113 4.27 -5.90 -8.30
CA ASP A 113 4.07 -5.93 -9.75
C ASP A 113 4.23 -4.53 -10.37
N ASP A 114 3.79 -3.48 -9.68
CA ASP A 114 4.00 -2.08 -10.08
C ASP A 114 4.08 -1.15 -8.87
N TYR A 115 4.72 0.00 -9.07
CA TYR A 115 4.78 1.09 -8.10
C TYR A 115 5.03 2.44 -8.80
N VAL A 116 4.90 3.55 -8.08
CA VAL A 116 4.97 4.89 -8.69
C VAL A 116 6.28 5.62 -8.44
N VAL A 117 6.80 5.57 -7.22
CA VAL A 117 7.93 6.39 -6.78
C VAL A 117 8.99 5.51 -6.10
N ASP A 118 10.21 5.53 -6.63
CA ASP A 118 11.39 4.95 -5.99
C ASP A 118 11.81 5.80 -4.79
N ILE A 119 12.06 5.16 -3.66
CA ILE A 119 12.52 5.79 -2.43
C ILE A 119 13.80 5.09 -1.96
N PRO A 120 14.87 5.82 -1.60
CA PRO A 120 16.08 5.20 -1.03
C PRO A 120 15.77 4.38 0.23
N GLN A 121 16.55 3.32 0.46
CA GLN A 121 16.29 2.37 1.54
C GLN A 121 16.35 3.01 2.93
N ASP A 122 17.25 3.97 3.11
CA ASP A 122 17.51 4.75 4.32
C ASP A 122 16.57 5.94 4.52
N THR A 123 15.72 6.25 3.54
CA THR A 123 14.76 7.34 3.64
C THR A 123 13.56 6.94 4.51
N TRP A 124 13.23 7.80 5.47
CA TRP A 124 11.96 7.76 6.19
C TRP A 124 10.89 8.53 5.41
N ILE A 125 9.70 7.95 5.23
CA ILE A 125 8.57 8.60 4.57
C ILE A 125 7.54 8.96 5.64
N GLU A 126 7.24 10.25 5.80
CA GLU A 126 6.07 10.69 6.58
C GLU A 126 4.83 10.69 5.68
N GLN A 127 3.85 9.87 6.02
CA GLN A 127 2.61 9.79 5.26
C GLN A 127 1.60 10.87 5.70
N PRO A 128 0.67 11.30 4.82
CA PRO A 128 -0.25 12.38 5.16
C PRO A 128 -1.14 12.14 6.38
N TRP A 129 -1.43 10.87 6.72
CA TRP A 129 -2.25 10.50 7.88
C TRP A 129 -1.49 10.52 9.21
N ASP A 130 -0.16 10.63 9.18
CA ASP A 130 0.69 10.79 10.37
C ASP A 130 1.00 12.27 10.66
N MET A 131 0.55 13.18 9.78
CA MET A 131 0.82 14.62 9.86
C MET A 131 -0.46 15.43 10.15
N GLY A 132 -0.28 16.66 10.63
CA GLY A 132 -1.36 17.61 10.84
C GLY A 132 -0.90 19.06 10.71
N VAL A 133 -1.83 19.97 10.42
CA VAL A 133 -1.55 21.40 10.40
C VAL A 133 -1.53 21.91 11.84
N VAL A 134 -0.35 22.29 12.31
CA VAL A 134 -0.12 22.81 13.66
C VAL A 134 0.65 24.12 13.60
N PHE A 135 0.62 24.88 14.70
CA PHE A 135 1.45 26.07 14.82
C PHE A 135 2.93 25.69 14.75
N VAL A 136 3.67 26.34 13.85
CA VAL A 136 5.13 26.28 13.80
C VAL A 136 5.65 27.65 14.20
N PRO A 137 6.43 27.77 15.30
CA PRO A 137 6.98 29.04 15.72
C PRO A 137 7.82 29.70 14.60
N PRO A 138 7.88 31.04 14.55
CA PRO A 138 8.86 31.74 13.72
C PRO A 138 10.27 31.26 14.03
N ILE A 139 11.12 31.16 12.99
CA ILE A 139 12.54 30.79 13.15
C ILE A 139 13.27 31.77 14.08
N ALA A 140 12.87 33.05 14.07
CA ALA A 140 13.31 34.06 15.02
C ALA A 140 12.10 34.77 15.61
N GLY A 141 11.93 34.66 16.92
CA GLY A 141 11.07 35.55 17.71
C GLY A 141 11.92 36.68 18.27
N ARG A 142 11.53 37.93 18.05
CA ARG A 142 11.97 39.03 18.93
C ARG A 142 11.02 39.12 20.10
#